data_AF-A0A8S9THS6-F1
#
_entry.id   AF-A0A8S9THS6-F1
#
_cell.length_a   1.000
_cell.length_b   1.000
_cell.length_c   1.000
_cell.angle_alpha   90.00
_cell.angle_beta   90.00
_cell.angle_gamma   90.00
#
_symmetry.space_group_name_H-M   'P 1'
#
loop_
_entity.id
_entity.type
_entity.pdbx_description
1 polymer ?
#
loop_
_entity_poly.entity_id
_entity_poly.type
_entity_poly.pdbx_seq_one_letter_code
_entity_poly.pdbx_strand_id
1 'polypeptide(L)' 'MLESLGFVEVRQKGSYKQFRYEDGRGTTVPFHKGRDISPRLLRQIASDINLTIEEMLELR' A
#
# COMPACT_ATOMS: atom_id res chain seq x y z
N MET A 1 7.44 4.42 0.52
CA MET A 1 6.93 3.45 -0.46
C MET A 1 5.69 3.95 -1.21
N LEU A 2 4.45 3.91 -0.66
CA LEU A 2 3.27 4.33 -1.45
C LEU A 2 3.29 5.83 -1.82
N GLU A 3 3.62 6.69 -0.86
CA GLU A 3 3.75 8.14 -1.11
C GLU A 3 4.88 8.47 -2.10
N SER A 4 5.97 7.70 -2.09
CA SER A 4 7.07 7.86 -3.05
C SER A 4 6.71 7.38 -4.47
N LEU A 5 5.65 6.58 -4.61
CA LEU A 5 5.04 6.22 -5.90
C LEU A 5 3.95 7.23 -6.33
N GLY A 6 3.77 8.33 -5.59
CA GLY A 6 2.76 9.35 -5.87
C GLY A 6 1.34 8.99 -5.42
N PHE A 7 1.15 7.89 -4.68
CA PHE A 7 -0.15 7.61 -4.07
C PHE A 7 -0.38 8.58 -2.89
N VAL A 8 -1.59 9.09 -2.78
CA VAL A 8 -2.00 9.98 -1.69
C VAL A 8 -2.95 9.25 -0.74
N GLU A 9 -2.83 9.53 0.56
CA GLU A 9 -3.81 9.06 1.54
C GLU A 9 -5.13 9.80 1.31
N VAL A 10 -6.20 9.06 1.01
CA VAL A 10 -7.53 9.65 0.77
C VAL A 10 -8.49 9.46 1.95
N ARG A 11 -8.20 8.50 2.84
CA ARG A 11 -9.05 8.21 4.00
C ARG A 11 -8.30 7.40 5.06
N GLN A 12 -8.60 7.68 6.32
CA GLN A 12 -8.27 6.80 7.45
C GLN A 12 -9.55 6.39 8.20
N LYS A 13 -9.68 5.10 8.53
CA LYS A 13 -10.72 4.60 9.45
C LYS A 13 -10.09 3.62 10.44
N GLY A 14 -10.00 4.04 11.70
CA GLY A 14 -9.26 3.28 12.71
C GLY A 14 -7.81 3.09 12.29
N SER A 15 -7.32 1.86 12.39
CA SER A 15 -5.95 1.49 12.00
C SER A 15 -5.82 1.07 10.54
N TYR A 16 -6.66 1.59 9.64
CA TYR A 16 -6.54 1.34 8.21
C TYR A 16 -6.51 2.66 7.45
N LYS A 17 -5.56 2.77 6.52
CA LYS A 17 -5.40 3.90 5.61
C LYS A 17 -5.70 3.46 4.18
N GLN A 18 -6.39 4.29 3.43
CA GLN A 18 -6.67 4.09 2.01
C GLN A 18 -5.81 5.04 1.20
N PHE A 19 -5.15 4.50 0.19
CA PHE A 19 -4.29 5.24 -0.72
C PHE A 19 -4.85 5.17 -2.13
N ARG A 20 -4.76 6.26 -2.89
CA ARG A 20 -5.13 6.31 -4.31
C ARG A 20 -4.10 7.07 -5.13
N TYR A 21 -3.99 6.67 -6.40
CA TYR A 21 -3.26 7.39 -7.43
C TYR A 21 -4.26 8.04 -8.40
N GLU A 22 -3.81 9.05 -9.16
CA GLU A 22 -4.65 9.81 -10.10
C GLU A 22 -5.25 8.95 -11.23
N ASP A 23 -4.56 7.88 -11.62
CA ASP A 23 -5.00 6.90 -12.63
C ASP A 23 -6.11 5.95 -12.14
N GLY A 24 -6.53 6.07 -10.87
CA GLY A 24 -7.59 5.27 -10.26
C GLY A 24 -7.12 4.05 -9.48
N ARG A 25 -5.83 3.68 -9.53
CA ARG A 25 -5.26 2.63 -8.65
C ARG A 25 -5.41 3.02 -7.17
N GLY A 26 -5.51 2.02 -6.31
CA GLY A 26 -5.58 2.26 -4.88
C GLY A 26 -5.56 0.98 -4.06
N THR A 27 -5.17 1.11 -2.80
CA THR A 27 -5.05 -0.01 -1.86
C THR A 27 -5.37 0.43 -0.44
N THR A 28 -5.61 -0.52 0.45
CA THR A 28 -5.84 -0.27 1.87
C THR A 28 -4.74 -0.93 2.70
N VAL A 29 -4.05 -0.15 3.51
CA VAL A 29 -2.92 -0.60 4.33
C VAL A 29 -3.28 -0.51 5.81
N PRO A 30 -3.09 -1.58 6.60
CA PRO A 30 -3.19 -1.49 8.05
C PRO A 30 -2.03 -0.64 8.59
N PHE A 31 -2.36 0.27 9.49
CA PHE A 31 -1.44 1.22 10.09
C PHE A 31 -1.43 1.04 11.60
N HIS A 32 -0.55 0.16 12.06
CA HIS A 32 -0.25 -0.06 13.47
C HIS A 32 1.25 0.15 13.69
N LYS A 33 1.63 0.91 14.73
CA LYS A 33 3.03 1.02 15.11
C LYS A 33 3.59 -0.36 15.51
N GLY A 34 4.74 -0.73 14.98
CA GLY A 34 5.52 -1.89 15.41
C GLY A 34 5.02 -3.26 14.91
N ARG A 35 4.13 -3.32 13.91
CA ARG A 35 3.71 -4.58 13.31
C ARG A 35 4.11 -4.65 11.83
N ASP A 36 4.77 -5.73 11.46
CA ASP A 36 5.10 -6.02 10.07
C ASP A 36 3.85 -6.40 9.25
N ILE A 37 3.90 -6.05 7.97
CA ILE A 37 2.90 -6.47 6.98
C ILE A 37 3.17 -7.93 6.64
N SER A 38 2.15 -8.79 6.75
CA SER A 38 2.30 -10.20 6.37
C SER A 38 2.67 -10.33 4.88
N PRO A 39 3.47 -11.34 4.47
CA PRO A 39 3.84 -11.53 3.07
C PRO A 39 2.64 -11.64 2.12
N ARG A 40 1.52 -12.22 2.60
CA ARG A 40 0.27 -12.29 1.84
C ARG A 40 -0.32 -10.92 1.59
N LEU A 41 -0.36 -10.07 2.61
CA LEU A 41 -0.89 -8.72 2.48
C LEU A 41 0.02 -7.84 1.62
N LEU A 42 1.34 -8.01 1.72
CA LEU A 42 2.27 -7.30 0.85
C LEU A 42 2.03 -7.62 -0.62
N ARG A 43 1.83 -8.91 -0.96
CA ARG A 43 1.44 -9.34 -2.31
C ARG A 43 0.11 -8.76 -2.77
N GLN A 44 -0.88 -8.67 -1.88
CA GLN A 44 -2.16 -8.05 -2.21
C GLN A 44 -1.97 -6.56 -2.53
N ILE A 45 -1.24 -5.82 -1.69
CA ILE A 45 -0.98 -4.40 -1.90
C ILE A 45 -0.26 -4.18 -3.23
N ALA A 46 0.75 -5.00 -3.55
CA ALA A 46 1.45 -4.93 -4.84
C ALA A 46 0.48 -5.14 -6.02
N SER A 47 -0.36 -6.18 -5.94
CA SER A 47 -1.36 -6.46 -6.97
C SER A 47 -2.37 -5.31 -7.12
N ASP A 48 -2.85 -4.71 -6.02
CA ASP A 48 -3.83 -3.62 -6.05
C ASP A 48 -3.30 -2.37 -6.79
N ILE A 49 -1.97 -2.19 -6.79
CA ILE A 49 -1.29 -1.06 -7.42
C ILE A 49 -0.55 -1.43 -8.70
N ASN A 50 -0.84 -2.60 -9.28
CA ASN A 50 -0.24 -3.12 -10.51
C ASN A 50 1.29 -3.23 -10.46
N LEU A 51 1.84 -3.66 -9.33
CA LEU A 51 3.25 -4.03 -9.19
C LEU A 51 3.39 -5.53 -8.94
N THR A 52 4.53 -6.06 -9.35
CA THR A 52 5.02 -7.36 -8.90
C THR A 52 5.46 -7.30 -7.44
N ILE A 53 5.57 -8.47 -6.79
CA ILE A 53 6.07 -8.51 -5.42
C ILE A 53 7.55 -8.13 -5.35
N GLU A 54 8.30 -8.40 -6.42
CA GLU A 54 9.70 -8.05 -6.57
C GLU A 54 9.89 -6.52 -6.61
N GLU A 55 9.17 -5.82 -7.51
CA GLU A 55 9.18 -4.35 -7.57
C GLU A 55 8.77 -3.72 -6.23
N MET A 56 7.77 -4.31 -5.57
CA MET A 56 7.32 -3.85 -4.26
C MET A 56 8.40 -3.98 -3.17
N LEU A 57 9.22 -5.03 -3.23
CA LEU A 57 10.31 -5.25 -2.28
C LEU A 57 11.49 -4.31 -2.50
N GLU A 58 11.74 -3.88 -3.74
CA GLU A 58 12.77 -2.89 -4.06
C GLU A 58 12.43 -1.47 -3.58
N LEU A 59 11.13 -1.18 -3.39
CA LEU A 59 10.62 0.12 -2.95
C LEU A 59 10.48 0.27 -1.43
N ARG A 60 10.81 -0.79 -0.67
CA ARG A 60 10.68 -0.83 0.79
C ARG A 60 11.84 -0.11 1.47
#